data_AF-A0A942DPJ9-F1
#
_entry.id   AF-A0A942DPJ9-F1
#
_cell.length_a   1.000
_cell.length_b   1.000
_cell.length_c   1.000
_cell.angle_alpha   90.00
_cell.angle_beta   90.00
_cell.angle_gamma   90.00
#
_symmetry.space_group_name_H-M   'P 1'
#
loop_
_entity.id
_entity.type
_entity.pdbx_description
1 polymer ?
#
loop_
_entity_poly.entity_id
_entity_poly.type
_entity_poly.pdbx_seq_one_letter_code
_entity_poly.pdbx_strand_id
1 'polypeptide(L)'
;MLFCSKHRSKSSALLLMLFVGLSFATPFATAQQDTSHNSIIDTTAANDTAIVDDFYTIDEVQPTFAPVVQSPEQPLQPVDQSQQEVQQPQPDPRNMSPLEALSNRQFVEYARAVAVNLLRWTYHEQTPSRPTMKYDRKLHFGRWINDPNDQTCYNTRARVLIRDSETQVSFKDTNHCVVEKGRWADPYAGDVLRESKQIQIDHMVPLKNAYISGAWEWNFQTRCTYANYMGNKFHLITASGHENMSKGDGTPEKYIPPNQNYRCEYLENWLKIKLIWKLKMARGEVDAIRQAIQESGCDGRKFRMSSLELKRQRQMIYENRYNCPAR
;
A
#
# COMPACT_ATOMS: atom_id res chain seq x y z
N MET A 1 -64.48 -15.01 8.92
CA MET A 1 -65.19 -15.68 10.03
C MET A 1 -64.17 -16.34 10.95
N LEU A 2 -64.50 -16.41 12.25
CA LEU A 2 -63.78 -17.02 13.37
C LEU A 2 -62.37 -16.51 13.75
N PHE A 3 -62.31 -16.11 15.01
CA PHE A 3 -61.15 -15.82 15.86
C PHE A 3 -60.47 -17.13 16.31
N CYS A 4 -59.20 -17.07 16.76
CA CYS A 4 -58.92 -17.18 18.20
C CYS A 4 -57.54 -16.64 18.60
N SER A 5 -57.46 -16.03 19.79
CA SER A 5 -56.25 -15.45 20.40
C SER A 5 -55.78 -16.32 21.56
N LYS A 6 -54.49 -16.26 21.92
CA LYS A 6 -54.10 -16.51 23.32
C LYS A 6 -52.85 -15.74 23.77
N HIS A 7 -53.09 -14.76 24.64
CA HIS A 7 -52.11 -14.01 25.44
C HIS A 7 -51.82 -14.71 26.78
N ARG A 8 -50.60 -14.55 27.32
CA ARG A 8 -50.15 -14.54 28.74
C ARG A 8 -48.62 -14.28 28.70
N SER A 9 -47.97 -13.26 29.26
CA SER A 9 -48.19 -12.28 30.36
C SER A 9 -47.87 -12.77 31.79
N LYS A 10 -47.08 -11.93 32.50
CA LYS A 10 -46.64 -11.97 33.92
C LYS A 10 -45.42 -12.87 34.24
N SER A 11 -44.48 -12.51 35.13
CA SER A 11 -44.30 -11.28 35.94
C SER A 11 -42.84 -11.07 36.38
N SER A 12 -42.50 -9.84 36.79
CA SER A 12 -41.22 -9.49 37.44
C SER A 12 -41.11 -10.03 38.88
N ALA A 13 -39.88 -10.26 39.35
CA ALA A 13 -39.54 -10.25 40.77
C ALA A 13 -38.11 -9.72 40.97
N LEU A 14 -37.97 -8.76 41.87
CA LEU A 14 -36.72 -8.13 42.29
C LEU A 14 -36.48 -8.57 43.75
N LEU A 15 -35.27 -9.02 44.11
CA LEU A 15 -34.92 -9.21 45.52
C LEU A 15 -33.44 -8.88 45.77
N LEU A 16 -33.21 -8.16 46.86
CA LEU A 16 -31.93 -7.67 47.36
C LEU A 16 -31.67 -8.30 48.75
N MET A 17 -30.41 -8.29 49.21
CA MET A 17 -29.84 -8.64 50.56
C MET A 17 -28.72 -9.68 50.40
N LEU A 18 -27.59 -9.72 51.11
CA LEU A 18 -26.66 -8.81 51.82
C LEU A 18 -25.73 -9.73 52.65
N PHE A 19 -24.41 -9.56 52.55
CA PHE A 19 -23.28 -10.07 53.36
C PHE A 19 -23.36 -11.35 54.23
N VAL A 20 -22.50 -12.34 53.92
CA VAL A 20 -21.44 -12.94 54.80
C VAL A 20 -20.27 -13.39 53.86
N GLY A 21 -18.97 -13.37 54.19
CA GLY A 21 -18.28 -12.81 55.36
C GLY A 21 -17.22 -13.71 56.04
N LEU A 22 -16.17 -14.19 55.33
CA LEU A 22 -15.09 -14.99 55.93
C LEU A 22 -13.68 -14.64 55.43
N SER A 23 -12.77 -14.41 56.38
CA SER A 23 -11.31 -14.34 56.18
C SER A 23 -10.67 -15.70 56.47
N PHE A 24 -9.63 -16.06 55.72
CA PHE A 24 -8.61 -17.02 56.17
C PHE A 24 -7.22 -16.47 55.84
N ALA A 25 -6.28 -16.69 56.77
CA ALA A 25 -4.93 -16.15 56.70
C ALA A 25 -3.87 -17.25 56.59
N THR A 26 -2.65 -16.80 56.26
CA THR A 26 -1.32 -17.42 56.47
C THR A 26 -0.75 -18.29 55.34
N PRO A 27 0.59 -18.49 55.27
CA PRO A 27 1.68 -17.69 55.86
C PRO A 27 2.73 -17.21 54.83
N PHE A 28 3.65 -16.34 55.27
CA PHE A 28 4.94 -16.11 54.60
C PHE A 28 5.87 -17.32 54.78
N ALA A 29 6.64 -17.64 53.75
CA ALA A 29 7.85 -18.46 53.86
C ALA A 29 9.00 -17.76 53.09
N THR A 30 10.17 -17.68 53.72
CA THR A 30 11.42 -17.13 53.16
C THR A 30 12.35 -18.24 52.70
N ALA A 31 13.43 -17.84 52.02
CA ALA A 31 14.50 -18.66 51.41
C ALA A 31 14.14 -19.28 50.04
N GLN A 32 15.07 -19.46 49.09
CA GLN A 32 16.52 -19.18 49.12
C GLN A 32 17.00 -18.74 47.71
N GLN A 33 18.10 -17.99 47.64
CA GLN A 33 18.80 -17.82 46.36
C GLN A 33 19.44 -19.16 45.96
N ASP A 34 19.19 -19.61 44.74
CA ASP A 34 20.04 -20.60 44.09
C ASP A 34 20.45 -20.09 42.70
N THR A 35 21.75 -20.11 42.43
CA THR A 35 22.38 -19.50 41.27
C THR A 35 22.77 -20.56 40.26
N SER A 36 21.84 -21.01 39.43
CA SER A 36 22.17 -21.63 38.14
C SER A 36 20.96 -21.70 37.19
N HIS A 37 21.04 -21.01 36.05
CA HIS A 37 21.04 -21.65 34.72
C HIS A 37 21.08 -20.63 33.57
N ASN A 38 21.84 -21.00 32.54
CA ASN A 38 21.97 -20.44 31.19
C ASN A 38 21.09 -19.24 30.79
N SER A 39 21.78 -18.21 30.30
CA SER A 39 21.23 -17.20 29.40
C SER A 39 20.60 -17.83 28.14
N ILE A 40 19.27 -17.95 28.15
CA ILE A 40 18.49 -18.00 26.91
C ILE A 40 18.34 -16.54 26.48
N ILE A 41 19.08 -16.15 25.44
CA ILE A 41 18.93 -14.83 24.83
C ILE A 41 17.59 -14.82 24.11
N ASP A 42 16.68 -13.99 24.59
CA ASP A 42 15.40 -13.73 23.93
C ASP A 42 15.67 -13.13 22.53
N THR A 43 15.36 -13.92 21.51
CA THR A 43 15.65 -13.62 20.11
C THR A 43 14.45 -12.99 19.39
N THR A 44 13.35 -12.68 20.11
CA THR A 44 12.12 -12.18 19.50
C THR A 44 12.22 -10.72 19.02
N ALA A 45 13.03 -9.88 19.68
CA ALA A 45 13.16 -8.46 19.35
C ALA A 45 13.94 -8.16 18.04
N ALA A 46 14.73 -9.09 17.51
CA ALA A 46 15.60 -8.85 16.35
C ALA A 46 14.86 -8.89 15.00
N ASN A 47 13.67 -9.50 14.93
CA ASN A 47 12.89 -9.61 13.69
C ASN A 47 11.96 -8.41 13.44
N ASP A 48 11.68 -7.58 14.45
CA ASP A 48 10.71 -6.49 14.31
C ASP A 48 11.18 -5.33 13.43
N THR A 49 12.49 -5.10 13.34
CA THR A 49 13.05 -4.07 12.45
C THR A 49 13.38 -4.61 11.06
N ALA A 50 13.88 -5.85 10.96
CA ALA A 50 14.48 -6.41 9.74
C ALA A 50 13.64 -6.28 8.45
N ILE A 51 12.32 -6.48 8.49
CA ILE A 51 11.46 -6.38 7.31
C ILE A 51 11.11 -4.93 6.94
N VAL A 52 11.09 -4.03 7.92
CA VAL A 52 10.86 -2.60 7.68
C VAL A 52 12.15 -1.93 7.20
N ASP A 53 13.29 -2.35 7.74
CA ASP A 53 14.62 -1.98 7.28
C ASP A 53 14.92 -2.55 5.88
N ASP A 54 14.33 -3.70 5.52
CA ASP A 54 14.44 -4.24 4.15
C ASP A 54 13.73 -3.35 3.09
N PHE A 55 12.79 -2.48 3.48
CA PHE A 55 12.31 -1.41 2.59
C PHE A 55 13.31 -0.26 2.44
N TYR A 56 14.27 -0.13 3.37
CA TYR A 56 15.32 0.90 3.40
C TYR A 56 16.61 0.45 2.68
N THR A 57 16.93 -0.85 2.65
CA THR A 57 17.99 -1.38 1.76
C THR A 57 17.62 -1.17 0.30
N ILE A 58 18.18 -0.12 -0.29
CA ILE A 58 18.15 0.14 -1.72
C ILE A 58 19.27 -0.70 -2.34
N ASP A 59 18.96 -1.49 -3.37
CA ASP A 59 19.98 -2.07 -4.23
C ASP A 59 20.73 -0.94 -4.96
N GLU A 60 21.85 -0.50 -4.38
CA GLU A 60 22.64 0.60 -4.94
C GLU A 60 23.40 0.16 -6.21
N VAL A 61 22.79 0.42 -7.36
CA VAL A 61 23.53 0.52 -8.62
C VAL A 61 23.84 2.00 -8.87
N GLN A 62 24.90 2.50 -8.24
CA GLN A 62 25.45 3.83 -8.49
C GLN A 62 26.27 3.81 -9.79
N PRO A 63 25.86 4.52 -10.87
CA PRO A 63 26.70 4.65 -12.05
C PRO A 63 27.84 5.64 -11.76
N THR A 64 29.08 5.15 -11.73
CA THR A 64 30.25 5.97 -11.47
C THR A 64 30.56 6.88 -12.66
N PHE A 65 30.49 8.20 -12.45
CA PHE A 65 31.02 9.21 -13.37
C PHE A 65 32.15 9.97 -12.67
N ALA A 66 33.29 10.12 -13.36
CA ALA A 66 34.46 10.80 -12.83
C ALA A 66 34.32 12.33 -12.92
N PRO A 67 34.80 13.12 -11.93
CA PRO A 67 34.77 14.57 -11.98
C PRO A 67 35.86 15.12 -12.90
N VAL A 68 35.54 16.17 -13.67
CA VAL A 68 36.50 16.89 -14.54
C VAL A 68 36.83 18.25 -13.93
N VAL A 69 38.12 18.59 -13.89
CA VAL A 69 38.68 19.82 -13.31
C VAL A 69 38.55 20.99 -14.29
N GLN A 70 38.16 22.17 -13.81
CA GLN A 70 38.09 23.41 -14.59
C GLN A 70 39.43 24.18 -14.58
N SER A 71 39.71 24.90 -15.67
CA SER A 71 40.79 25.89 -15.78
C SER A 71 40.28 27.15 -16.50
N PRO A 72 40.89 28.33 -16.26
CA PRO A 72 40.21 29.61 -16.41
C PRO A 72 40.17 30.18 -17.83
N GLU A 73 39.22 31.10 -18.05
CA GLU A 73 38.90 31.73 -19.33
C GLU A 73 39.93 32.79 -19.78
N GLN A 74 39.98 33.02 -21.10
CA GLN A 74 40.64 34.18 -21.72
C GLN A 74 39.61 35.06 -22.47
N PRO A 75 39.89 36.37 -22.69
CA PRO A 75 38.87 37.32 -23.12
C PRO A 75 38.55 37.26 -24.62
N LEU A 76 37.29 37.54 -24.95
CA LEU A 76 36.76 37.57 -26.32
C LEU A 76 37.24 38.80 -27.12
N GLN A 77 37.41 38.62 -28.43
CA GLN A 77 37.50 39.70 -29.43
C GLN A 77 36.28 39.69 -30.37
N PRO A 78 35.98 40.80 -31.08
CA PRO A 78 34.72 40.96 -31.81
C PRO A 78 34.67 40.13 -33.10
N VAL A 79 33.47 39.64 -33.44
CA VAL A 79 33.21 38.83 -34.64
C VAL A 79 32.69 39.72 -35.78
N ASP A 80 33.32 39.62 -36.96
CA ASP A 80 32.81 40.16 -38.22
C ASP A 80 31.81 39.19 -38.87
N GLN A 81 30.74 39.72 -39.47
CA GLN A 81 29.64 38.92 -40.03
C GLN A 81 29.70 38.86 -41.55
N SER A 82 30.29 37.79 -42.08
CA SER A 82 30.06 37.35 -43.46
C SER A 82 29.39 35.96 -43.47
N GLN A 83 28.51 35.73 -44.44
CA GLN A 83 27.55 34.64 -44.40
C GLN A 83 28.20 33.29 -44.73
N GLN A 84 28.18 32.37 -43.76
CA GLN A 84 28.34 30.93 -43.99
C GLN A 84 27.09 30.18 -43.52
N GLU A 85 26.82 29.07 -44.18
CA GLU A 85 25.67 28.20 -44.00
C GLU A 85 25.59 27.68 -42.54
N VAL A 86 24.56 28.07 -41.81
CA VAL A 86 24.45 27.80 -40.36
C VAL A 86 24.07 26.34 -40.11
N GLN A 87 25.07 25.47 -40.08
CA GLN A 87 25.00 24.30 -39.22
C GLN A 87 24.82 24.80 -37.78
N GLN A 88 23.70 24.44 -37.14
CA GLN A 88 23.49 24.77 -35.74
C GLN A 88 24.68 24.25 -34.92
N PRO A 89 25.36 25.10 -34.13
CA PRO A 89 26.50 24.65 -33.35
C PRO A 89 26.05 23.53 -32.42
N GLN A 90 26.77 22.41 -32.44
CA GLN A 90 26.57 21.36 -31.44
C GLN A 90 26.73 22.00 -30.05
N PRO A 91 25.81 21.77 -29.11
CA PRO A 91 25.89 22.38 -27.79
C PRO A 91 27.23 22.02 -27.12
N ASP A 92 27.87 23.01 -26.49
CA ASP A 92 29.14 22.79 -25.79
C ASP A 92 28.93 21.74 -24.68
N PRO A 93 29.65 20.60 -24.70
CA PRO A 93 29.50 19.55 -23.70
C PRO A 93 29.67 20.02 -22.25
N ARG A 94 30.30 21.18 -22.02
CA ARG A 94 30.51 21.80 -20.71
C ARG A 94 29.27 22.52 -20.15
N ASN A 95 28.27 22.80 -20.98
CA ASN A 95 27.02 23.49 -20.61
C ASN A 95 25.76 22.59 -20.71
N MET A 96 25.93 21.32 -21.06
CA MET A 96 24.82 20.36 -21.13
C MET A 96 24.53 19.76 -19.76
N SER A 97 23.25 19.48 -19.45
CA SER A 97 22.94 18.67 -18.28
C SER A 97 23.48 17.24 -18.44
N PRO A 98 23.74 16.51 -17.34
CA PRO A 98 24.26 15.14 -17.42
C PRO A 98 23.39 14.17 -18.23
N LEU A 99 22.10 14.49 -18.42
CA LEU A 99 21.15 13.72 -19.22
C LEU A 99 21.28 14.00 -20.73
N GLU A 100 21.55 15.25 -21.11
CA GLU A 100 21.69 15.66 -22.51
C GLU A 100 23.03 15.19 -23.11
N ALA A 101 24.06 15.03 -22.27
CA ALA A 101 25.38 14.53 -22.68
C ALA A 101 25.44 13.01 -22.93
N LEU A 102 24.35 12.25 -22.72
CA LEU A 102 24.32 10.81 -22.94
C LEU A 102 24.08 10.47 -24.42
N SER A 103 24.91 9.60 -25.00
CA SER A 103 24.57 8.99 -26.30
C SER A 103 23.26 8.19 -26.20
N ASN A 104 22.52 8.02 -27.30
CA ASN A 104 21.27 7.26 -27.34
C ASN A 104 21.36 5.87 -26.68
N ARG A 105 22.51 5.19 -26.78
CA ARG A 105 22.74 3.90 -26.12
C ARG A 105 22.91 4.05 -24.60
N GLN A 106 23.72 5.01 -24.15
CA GLN A 106 23.91 5.29 -22.72
C GLN A 106 22.61 5.79 -22.08
N PHE A 107 21.84 6.63 -22.77
CA PHE A 107 20.52 7.08 -22.34
C PHE A 107 19.54 5.90 -22.21
N VAL A 108 19.54 4.94 -23.14
CA VAL A 108 18.70 3.74 -23.05
C VAL A 108 19.11 2.84 -21.88
N GLU A 109 20.40 2.62 -21.63
CA GLU A 109 20.83 1.83 -20.45
C GLU A 109 20.56 2.57 -19.14
N TYR A 110 20.77 3.89 -19.09
CA TYR A 110 20.39 4.73 -17.94
C TYR A 110 18.87 4.67 -17.69
N ALA A 111 18.06 4.83 -18.73
CA ALA A 111 16.60 4.72 -18.67
C ALA A 111 16.13 3.36 -18.16
N ARG A 112 16.82 2.27 -18.52
CA ARG A 112 16.57 0.92 -17.98
C ARG A 112 17.00 0.77 -16.52
N ALA A 113 18.04 1.46 -16.08
CA ALA A 113 18.47 1.46 -14.67
C ALA A 113 17.52 2.29 -13.77
N VAL A 114 16.94 3.37 -14.29
CA VAL A 114 16.01 4.24 -13.54
C VAL A 114 14.53 3.90 -13.69
N ALA A 115 14.15 2.90 -14.50
CA ALA A 115 12.77 2.45 -14.68
C ALA A 115 12.62 0.93 -14.52
N VAL A 116 11.94 0.51 -13.46
CA VAL A 116 11.54 -0.88 -13.23
C VAL A 116 10.41 -1.24 -14.19
N ASN A 117 10.67 -2.23 -15.06
CA ASN A 117 9.64 -2.84 -15.90
C ASN A 117 8.80 -3.81 -15.05
N LEU A 118 7.50 -3.50 -14.88
CA LEU A 118 6.57 -4.29 -14.06
C LEU A 118 6.23 -5.65 -14.70
N LEU A 119 6.48 -5.83 -16.00
CA LEU A 119 6.32 -7.11 -16.72
C LEU A 119 7.57 -7.99 -16.65
N ARG A 120 8.59 -7.58 -15.89
CA ARG A 120 9.76 -8.42 -15.59
C ARG A 120 9.44 -9.35 -14.41
N TRP A 121 8.78 -10.46 -14.73
CA TRP A 121 8.18 -11.40 -13.75
C TRP A 121 9.13 -11.92 -12.67
N THR A 122 10.45 -11.89 -12.89
CA THR A 122 11.48 -12.27 -11.90
C THR A 122 11.39 -11.50 -10.57
N TYR A 123 10.76 -10.31 -10.55
CA TYR A 123 10.52 -9.56 -9.31
C TYR A 123 9.39 -10.13 -8.44
N HIS A 124 8.56 -11.03 -8.97
CA HIS A 124 7.29 -11.44 -8.36
C HIS A 124 7.02 -12.95 -8.40
N GLU A 125 7.49 -13.65 -9.43
CA GLU A 125 7.23 -15.07 -9.66
C GLU A 125 8.03 -15.93 -8.69
N GLN A 126 7.45 -16.14 -7.51
CA GLN A 126 7.96 -17.02 -6.47
C GLN A 126 6.77 -17.72 -5.83
N THR A 127 6.86 -19.04 -5.61
CA THR A 127 5.84 -19.77 -4.86
C THR A 127 5.66 -19.12 -3.49
N PRO A 128 4.48 -18.56 -3.17
CA PRO A 128 4.30 -17.88 -1.89
C PRO A 128 4.42 -18.88 -0.74
N SER A 129 5.15 -18.50 0.30
CA SER A 129 5.28 -19.25 1.54
C SER A 129 3.90 -19.41 2.18
N ARG A 130 3.55 -20.63 2.63
CA ARG A 130 2.27 -20.86 3.31
C ARG A 130 2.35 -20.29 4.73
N PRO A 131 1.46 -19.35 5.13
CA PRO A 131 1.43 -18.84 6.49
C PRO A 131 1.22 -19.97 7.50
N THR A 132 1.92 -19.90 8.63
CA THR A 132 1.74 -20.83 9.75
C THR A 132 0.40 -20.64 10.47
N MET A 133 -0.15 -19.43 10.45
CA MET A 133 -1.45 -19.10 11.02
C MET A 133 -2.53 -18.95 9.94
N LYS A 134 -3.75 -19.41 10.25
CA LYS A 134 -4.93 -19.15 9.41
C LYS A 134 -5.20 -17.65 9.36
N TYR A 135 -5.45 -17.10 8.18
CA TYR A 135 -5.77 -15.68 8.01
C TYR A 135 -6.99 -15.24 8.84
N ASP A 136 -6.81 -14.24 9.69
CA ASP A 136 -7.85 -13.40 10.28
C ASP A 136 -7.57 -11.92 9.97
N ARG A 137 -8.56 -11.20 9.45
CA ARG A 137 -8.43 -9.80 9.03
C ARG A 137 -8.10 -8.86 10.20
N LYS A 138 -8.80 -8.98 11.32
CA LYS A 138 -8.70 -8.07 12.47
C LYS A 138 -7.44 -8.37 13.30
N LEU A 139 -7.08 -9.64 13.43
CA LEU A 139 -5.85 -10.08 14.08
C LEU A 139 -4.64 -9.58 13.29
N HIS A 140 -4.57 -9.84 11.99
CA HIS A 140 -3.36 -9.55 11.22
C HIS A 140 -3.23 -8.10 10.75
N PHE A 141 -4.33 -7.45 10.35
CA PHE A 141 -4.31 -6.11 9.73
C PHE A 141 -5.03 -5.03 10.54
N GLY A 142 -5.73 -5.38 11.62
CA GLY A 142 -6.38 -4.42 12.51
C GLY A 142 -7.68 -3.83 11.94
N ARG A 143 -7.77 -2.49 11.93
CA ARG A 143 -8.95 -1.70 11.56
C ARG A 143 -8.51 -0.44 10.80
N TRP A 144 -9.48 0.31 10.26
CA TRP A 144 -9.25 1.68 9.83
C TRP A 144 -8.82 2.52 11.03
N ILE A 145 -7.68 3.18 10.95
CA ILE A 145 -7.15 4.07 12.00
C ILE A 145 -7.46 5.53 11.66
N ASN A 146 -7.42 6.40 12.67
CA ASN A 146 -7.16 7.82 12.43
C ASN A 146 -5.63 7.98 12.26
N ASP A 147 -5.21 8.89 11.39
CA ASP A 147 -3.80 9.27 11.27
C ASP A 147 -3.43 10.11 12.50
N PRO A 148 -2.45 9.70 13.34
CA PRO A 148 -2.15 10.42 14.59
C PRO A 148 -1.59 11.83 14.37
N ASN A 149 -1.16 12.14 13.14
CA ASN A 149 -0.67 13.46 12.76
C ASN A 149 -1.80 14.37 12.23
N ASP A 150 -3.01 13.83 12.06
CA ASP A 150 -4.19 14.52 11.56
C ASP A 150 -5.10 14.90 12.75
N GLN A 151 -5.37 16.19 12.93
CA GLN A 151 -6.23 16.69 14.02
C GLN A 151 -7.73 16.48 13.73
N THR A 152 -8.09 15.96 12.55
CA THR A 152 -9.47 15.58 12.25
C THR A 152 -9.83 14.23 12.88
N CYS A 153 -11.13 13.98 13.04
CA CYS A 153 -11.62 12.67 13.46
C CYS A 153 -11.77 11.65 12.31
N TYR A 154 -11.17 11.91 11.14
CA TYR A 154 -11.34 11.08 9.96
C TYR A 154 -10.42 9.85 10.00
N ASN A 155 -11.02 8.67 10.13
CA ASN A 155 -10.31 7.43 9.87
C ASN A 155 -9.97 7.28 8.38
N THR A 156 -9.07 6.35 8.04
CA THR A 156 -8.64 6.05 6.67
C THR A 156 -9.81 5.90 5.68
N ARG A 157 -10.94 5.27 6.08
CA ARG A 157 -12.11 5.17 5.19
C ARG A 157 -12.72 6.54 4.89
N ALA A 158 -12.89 7.39 5.89
CA ALA A 158 -13.38 8.76 5.69
C ALA A 158 -12.40 9.58 4.82
N ARG A 159 -11.08 9.46 5.07
CA ARG A 159 -10.05 10.15 4.27
C ARG A 159 -10.05 9.70 2.81
N VAL A 160 -10.19 8.39 2.52
CA VAL A 160 -10.31 7.90 1.12
C VAL A 160 -11.60 8.38 0.46
N LEU A 161 -12.75 8.37 1.16
CA LEU A 161 -14.00 8.92 0.64
C LEU A 161 -13.89 10.43 0.31
N ILE A 162 -13.20 11.21 1.14
CA ILE A 162 -12.92 12.63 0.87
C ILE A 162 -11.99 12.78 -0.35
N ARG A 163 -10.91 11.98 -0.41
CA ARG A 163 -9.86 12.03 -1.46
C ARG A 163 -10.41 11.69 -2.86
N ASP A 164 -11.34 10.75 -2.94
CA ASP A 164 -11.85 10.19 -4.21
C ASP A 164 -13.17 10.83 -4.67
N SER A 165 -13.77 11.72 -3.87
CA SER A 165 -15.00 12.40 -4.28
C SER A 165 -14.69 13.52 -5.28
N GLU A 166 -15.33 13.48 -6.44
CA GLU A 166 -15.24 14.48 -7.50
C GLU A 166 -15.93 15.80 -7.12
N THR A 167 -16.77 15.78 -6.08
CA THR A 167 -17.42 16.96 -5.51
C THR A 167 -17.13 17.04 -4.01
N GLN A 168 -17.33 18.22 -3.41
CA GLN A 168 -17.33 18.35 -1.96
C GLN A 168 -18.27 17.32 -1.32
N VAL A 169 -17.78 16.62 -0.28
CA VAL A 169 -18.58 15.64 0.47
C VAL A 169 -19.44 16.31 1.54
N SER A 170 -20.57 15.69 1.87
CA SER A 170 -21.33 15.97 3.09
C SER A 170 -21.06 14.89 4.15
N PHE A 171 -21.24 15.26 5.42
CA PHE A 171 -21.11 14.36 6.57
C PHE A 171 -22.48 14.14 7.22
N LYS A 172 -22.60 13.13 8.07
CA LYS A 172 -23.82 12.91 8.86
C LYS A 172 -23.98 13.95 9.96
N ASP A 173 -25.19 14.48 10.12
CA ASP A 173 -25.53 15.40 11.21
C ASP A 173 -25.29 14.78 12.59
N THR A 174 -25.50 13.47 12.73
CA THR A 174 -25.26 12.74 13.99
C THR A 174 -23.79 12.50 14.30
N ASN A 175 -22.89 12.62 13.32
CA ASN A 175 -21.46 12.38 13.47
C ASN A 175 -20.68 12.93 12.26
N HIS A 176 -20.10 14.13 12.42
CA HIS A 176 -19.32 14.80 11.37
C HIS A 176 -18.04 14.08 10.95
N CYS A 177 -17.64 12.98 11.61
CA CYS A 177 -16.52 12.13 11.20
C CYS A 177 -16.91 11.10 10.11
N VAL A 178 -18.22 10.97 9.82
CA VAL A 178 -18.77 9.99 8.88
C VAL A 178 -19.29 10.69 7.63
N VAL A 179 -18.54 10.55 6.52
CA VAL A 179 -18.99 10.97 5.19
C VAL A 179 -20.32 10.28 4.84
N GLU A 180 -21.29 11.04 4.36
CA GLU A 180 -22.62 10.55 3.97
C GLU A 180 -22.82 10.57 2.45
N LYS A 181 -22.57 11.72 1.80
CA LYS A 181 -22.83 11.92 0.37
C LYS A 181 -21.67 12.63 -0.32
N GLY A 182 -21.63 12.52 -1.64
CA GLY A 182 -20.58 13.06 -2.51
C GLY A 182 -20.85 12.62 -3.95
N ARG A 183 -19.78 12.50 -4.74
CA ARG A 183 -19.85 11.92 -6.09
C ARG A 183 -18.57 11.13 -6.35
N TRP A 184 -18.70 9.84 -6.59
CA TRP A 184 -17.58 8.94 -6.86
C TRP A 184 -17.83 8.19 -8.17
N ALA A 185 -16.83 8.13 -9.04
CA ALA A 185 -16.82 7.17 -10.14
C ALA A 185 -16.35 5.81 -9.60
N ASP A 186 -17.11 4.74 -9.82
CA ASP A 186 -16.67 3.38 -9.54
C ASP A 186 -15.71 2.94 -10.67
N PRO A 187 -14.41 2.75 -10.40
CA PRO A 187 -13.48 2.32 -11.44
C PRO A 187 -13.81 0.90 -11.94
N TYR A 188 -14.44 0.06 -11.11
CA TYR A 188 -14.70 -1.33 -11.44
C TYR A 188 -15.94 -1.52 -12.32
N ALA A 189 -17.06 -0.90 -11.96
CA ALA A 189 -18.31 -0.97 -12.74
C ALA A 189 -18.38 0.10 -13.85
N GLY A 190 -17.73 1.26 -13.67
CA GLY A 190 -17.96 2.45 -14.48
C GLY A 190 -19.15 3.31 -14.02
N ASP A 191 -19.81 2.91 -12.93
CA ASP A 191 -20.99 3.57 -12.36
C ASP A 191 -20.66 4.88 -11.62
N VAL A 192 -21.70 5.70 -11.38
CA VAL A 192 -21.62 6.88 -10.53
C VAL A 192 -22.33 6.65 -9.21
N LEU A 193 -21.59 6.69 -8.11
CA LEU A 193 -22.07 6.49 -6.75
C LEU A 193 -22.20 7.85 -6.03
N ARG A 194 -23.23 7.99 -5.20
CA ARG A 194 -23.56 9.28 -4.53
C ARG A 194 -23.75 9.18 -3.03
N GLU A 195 -24.00 7.99 -2.50
CA GLU A 195 -24.10 7.74 -1.06
C GLU A 195 -22.93 6.86 -0.60
N SER A 196 -22.25 7.25 0.48
CA SER A 196 -21.11 6.51 1.04
C SER A 196 -21.46 5.08 1.48
N LYS A 197 -22.75 4.81 1.74
CA LYS A 197 -23.27 3.46 2.04
C LYS A 197 -23.18 2.48 0.87
N GLN A 198 -23.15 2.99 -0.36
CA GLN A 198 -22.98 2.19 -1.59
C GLN A 198 -21.50 1.79 -1.80
N ILE A 199 -20.57 2.48 -1.13
CA ILE A 199 -19.14 2.44 -1.42
C ILE A 199 -18.40 1.65 -0.36
N GLN A 200 -17.55 0.72 -0.81
CA GLN A 200 -16.52 0.11 0.02
C GLN A 200 -15.15 0.70 -0.33
N ILE A 201 -14.23 0.64 0.63
CA ILE A 201 -12.82 0.95 0.36
C ILE A 201 -12.14 -0.37 0.11
N ASP A 202 -11.78 -0.60 -1.15
CA ASP A 202 -11.06 -1.79 -1.56
C ASP A 202 -9.56 -1.62 -1.31
N HIS A 203 -8.93 -2.75 -0.99
CA HIS A 203 -7.49 -2.92 -1.05
C HIS A 203 -7.18 -3.51 -2.42
N MET A 204 -6.63 -2.70 -3.33
CA MET A 204 -6.42 -3.08 -4.74
C MET A 204 -5.79 -4.47 -4.87
N VAL A 205 -4.76 -4.77 -4.09
CA VAL A 205 -4.38 -6.15 -3.73
C VAL A 205 -5.06 -6.50 -2.39
N PRO A 206 -6.00 -7.48 -2.33
CA PRO A 206 -6.77 -7.75 -1.11
C PRO A 206 -5.91 -8.15 0.09
N LEU A 207 -6.30 -7.77 1.31
CA LEU A 207 -5.53 -8.07 2.53
C LEU A 207 -5.20 -9.55 2.73
N LYS A 208 -6.10 -10.46 2.34
CA LYS A 208 -5.84 -11.91 2.40
C LYS A 208 -4.86 -12.36 1.31
N ASN A 209 -4.92 -11.78 0.11
CA ASN A 209 -3.92 -12.00 -0.93
C ASN A 209 -2.55 -11.52 -0.45
N ALA A 210 -2.44 -10.28 0.04
CA ALA A 210 -1.21 -9.74 0.61
C ALA A 210 -0.63 -10.67 1.70
N TYR A 211 -1.47 -11.16 2.62
CA TYR A 211 -1.07 -12.12 3.66
C TYR A 211 -0.42 -13.38 3.10
N ILE A 212 -1.08 -14.07 2.17
CA ILE A 212 -0.52 -15.30 1.57
C ILE A 212 0.65 -15.02 0.60
N SER A 213 0.74 -13.80 0.04
CA SER A 213 1.82 -13.35 -0.84
C SER A 213 3.10 -12.89 -0.12
N GLY A 214 3.13 -12.92 1.22
CA GLY A 214 4.31 -12.59 2.02
C GLY A 214 4.04 -11.74 3.26
N ALA A 215 2.90 -11.04 3.34
CA ALA A 215 2.58 -10.18 4.49
C ALA A 215 2.32 -10.95 5.80
N TRP A 216 2.32 -12.28 5.78
CA TRP A 216 2.36 -13.08 6.99
C TRP A 216 3.70 -13.01 7.72
N GLU A 217 4.81 -12.80 7.00
CA GLU A 217 6.17 -12.69 7.55
C GLU A 217 6.38 -11.34 8.27
N TRP A 218 5.62 -10.31 7.88
CA TRP A 218 5.74 -8.95 8.44
C TRP A 218 5.32 -8.87 9.92
N ASN A 219 5.80 -7.85 10.63
CA ASN A 219 5.25 -7.48 11.96
C ASN A 219 3.82 -6.90 11.85
N PHE A 220 3.14 -6.71 12.99
CA PHE A 220 1.77 -6.16 13.00
C PHE A 220 1.70 -4.72 12.47
N GLN A 221 2.68 -3.87 12.81
CA GLN A 221 2.70 -2.46 12.40
C GLN A 221 2.75 -2.32 10.88
N THR A 222 3.57 -3.13 10.20
CA THR A 222 3.69 -3.14 8.74
C THR A 222 2.40 -3.59 8.07
N ARG A 223 1.74 -4.66 8.58
CA ARG A 223 0.42 -5.07 8.08
C ARG A 223 -0.66 -4.02 8.32
N CYS A 224 -0.68 -3.39 9.49
CA CYS A 224 -1.62 -2.30 9.78
C CYS A 224 -1.33 -1.09 8.88
N THR A 225 -0.07 -0.78 8.60
CA THR A 225 0.34 0.27 7.66
C THR A 225 -0.15 -0.06 6.26
N TYR A 226 0.06 -1.30 5.77
CA TYR A 226 -0.52 -1.80 4.53
C TYR A 226 -2.05 -1.65 4.49
N ALA A 227 -2.74 -1.97 5.59
CA ALA A 227 -4.18 -1.83 5.66
C ALA A 227 -4.66 -0.37 5.55
N ASN A 228 -3.82 0.60 5.94
CA ASN A 228 -4.18 2.01 6.05
C ASN A 228 -3.39 2.95 5.13
N TYR A 229 -2.60 2.40 4.19
CA TYR A 229 -1.64 3.17 3.41
C TYR A 229 -2.31 4.09 2.39
N MET A 230 -2.04 5.40 2.51
CA MET A 230 -2.55 6.44 1.61
C MET A 230 -1.43 7.19 0.86
N GLY A 231 -0.19 6.70 0.90
CA GLY A 231 0.97 7.34 0.24
C GLY A 231 0.92 7.33 -1.30
N ASN A 232 -0.02 6.58 -1.89
CA ASN A 232 -0.45 6.73 -3.27
C ASN A 232 -1.98 6.55 -3.38
N LYS A 233 -2.54 6.93 -4.54
CA LYS A 233 -3.98 6.86 -4.80
C LYS A 233 -4.51 5.45 -5.15
N PHE A 234 -3.65 4.54 -5.60
CA PHE A 234 -4.05 3.25 -6.15
C PHE A 234 -4.06 2.10 -5.15
N HIS A 235 -3.47 2.28 -3.95
CA HIS A 235 -3.42 1.24 -2.91
C HIS A 235 -4.76 0.98 -2.23
N LEU A 236 -5.46 2.06 -1.85
CA LEU A 236 -6.85 2.06 -1.40
C LEU A 236 -7.68 2.83 -2.43
N ILE A 237 -8.82 2.29 -2.85
CA ILE A 237 -9.73 2.96 -3.80
C ILE A 237 -11.18 2.89 -3.31
N THR A 238 -12.01 3.87 -3.69
CA THR A 238 -13.47 3.71 -3.65
C THR A 238 -13.96 2.80 -4.78
N ALA A 239 -14.78 1.82 -4.45
CA ALA A 239 -15.51 0.97 -5.40
C ALA A 239 -16.93 0.68 -4.87
N SER A 240 -17.86 0.25 -5.70
CA SER A 240 -19.16 -0.20 -5.21
C SER A 240 -19.01 -1.40 -4.29
N GLY A 241 -19.92 -1.52 -3.32
CA GLY A 241 -19.99 -2.68 -2.45
C GLY A 241 -20.27 -3.99 -3.21
N HIS A 242 -20.92 -3.91 -4.38
CA HIS A 242 -21.16 -5.06 -5.25
C HIS A 242 -19.86 -5.58 -5.86
N GLU A 243 -19.13 -4.74 -6.60
CA GLU A 243 -17.88 -5.14 -7.24
C GLU A 243 -16.81 -5.54 -6.22
N ASN A 244 -16.72 -4.84 -5.08
CA ASN A 244 -15.76 -5.22 -4.03
C ASN A 244 -16.10 -6.59 -3.39
N MET A 245 -17.38 -6.93 -3.28
CA MET A 245 -17.79 -8.27 -2.82
C MET A 245 -17.58 -9.35 -3.89
N SER A 246 -17.75 -9.00 -5.17
CA SER A 246 -17.46 -9.87 -6.33
C SER A 246 -15.97 -10.22 -6.39
N LYS A 247 -15.09 -9.21 -6.24
CA LYS A 247 -13.63 -9.36 -6.16
C LYS A 247 -13.18 -10.18 -4.95
N GLY A 248 -13.71 -9.89 -3.76
CA GLY A 248 -13.41 -10.63 -2.53
C GLY A 248 -11.91 -10.67 -2.17
N ASP A 249 -11.34 -11.89 -2.10
CA ASP A 249 -9.90 -12.11 -1.92
C ASP A 249 -9.18 -12.53 -3.21
N GLY A 250 -9.83 -12.35 -4.36
CA GLY A 250 -9.38 -12.78 -5.67
C GLY A 250 -8.11 -12.08 -6.16
N THR A 251 -7.29 -12.87 -6.86
CA THR A 251 -6.26 -12.41 -7.80
C THR A 251 -6.90 -12.03 -9.15
N PRO A 252 -6.14 -11.40 -10.07
CA PRO A 252 -6.48 -11.30 -11.50
C PRO A 252 -6.89 -12.61 -12.18
N GLU A 253 -6.51 -13.78 -11.63
CA GLU A 253 -6.96 -15.11 -12.05
C GLU A 253 -8.45 -15.37 -11.78
N LYS A 254 -9.04 -14.70 -10.78
CA LYS A 254 -10.44 -14.87 -10.35
C LYS A 254 -11.31 -13.65 -10.63
N TYR A 255 -10.72 -12.46 -10.70
CA TYR A 255 -11.45 -11.21 -10.88
C TYR A 255 -10.64 -10.22 -11.74
N ILE A 256 -11.26 -9.79 -12.82
CA ILE A 256 -10.88 -8.64 -13.64
C ILE A 256 -12.10 -7.71 -13.70
N PRO A 257 -11.94 -6.39 -13.51
CA PRO A 257 -13.06 -5.44 -13.55
C PRO A 257 -13.93 -5.56 -14.82
N PRO A 258 -15.27 -5.47 -14.70
CA PRO A 258 -16.15 -5.47 -15.87
C PRO A 258 -15.94 -4.22 -16.75
N ASN A 259 -15.62 -3.05 -16.16
CA ASN A 259 -15.23 -1.84 -16.88
C ASN A 259 -13.93 -2.05 -17.66
N GLN A 260 -14.04 -2.29 -18.97
CA GLN A 260 -12.91 -2.56 -19.86
C GLN A 260 -11.88 -1.43 -19.88
N ASN A 261 -12.34 -0.17 -19.81
CA ASN A 261 -11.46 1.01 -19.82
C ASN A 261 -10.52 1.07 -18.61
N TYR A 262 -10.88 0.42 -17.50
CA TYR A 262 -10.07 0.40 -16.28
C TYR A 262 -9.11 -0.79 -16.20
N ARG A 263 -9.28 -1.85 -17.02
CA ARG A 263 -8.52 -3.12 -16.87
C ARG A 263 -7.00 -2.95 -16.92
N CYS A 264 -6.50 -2.13 -17.84
CA CYS A 264 -5.06 -1.90 -17.94
C CYS A 264 -4.52 -1.14 -16.72
N GLU A 265 -5.27 -0.17 -16.18
CA GLU A 265 -4.88 0.55 -14.97
C GLU A 265 -4.96 -0.35 -13.74
N TYR A 266 -5.99 -1.20 -13.61
CA TYR A 266 -6.11 -2.22 -12.58
C TYR A 266 -4.88 -3.14 -12.54
N LEU A 267 -4.47 -3.68 -13.69
CA LEU A 267 -3.31 -4.57 -13.81
C LEU A 267 -1.99 -3.84 -13.53
N GLU A 268 -1.83 -2.60 -13.99
CA GLU A 268 -0.66 -1.76 -13.71
C GLU A 268 -0.55 -1.44 -12.20
N ASN A 269 -1.66 -1.04 -11.57
CA ASN A 269 -1.74 -0.73 -10.14
C ASN A 269 -1.51 -1.96 -9.26
N TRP A 270 -2.05 -3.12 -9.65
CA TRP A 270 -1.79 -4.41 -8.98
C TRP A 270 -0.30 -4.71 -8.93
N LEU A 271 0.40 -4.60 -10.08
CA LEU A 271 1.84 -4.85 -10.17
C LEU A 271 2.67 -3.81 -9.41
N LYS A 272 2.30 -2.52 -9.46
CA LYS A 272 2.95 -1.48 -8.64
C LYS A 272 2.88 -1.81 -7.15
N ILE A 273 1.71 -2.22 -6.64
CA ILE A 273 1.55 -2.58 -5.22
C ILE A 273 2.40 -3.80 -4.88
N LYS A 274 2.39 -4.84 -5.73
CA LYS A 274 3.23 -6.04 -5.51
C LYS A 274 4.72 -5.68 -5.45
N LEU A 275 5.19 -4.76 -6.30
CA LEU A 275 6.58 -4.26 -6.30
C LEU A 275 6.94 -3.39 -5.10
N ILE A 276 6.09 -2.41 -4.77
CA ILE A 276 6.29 -1.50 -3.63
C ILE A 276 6.46 -2.31 -2.35
N TRP A 277 5.53 -3.24 -2.10
CA TRP A 277 5.43 -4.02 -0.88
C TRP A 277 6.19 -5.36 -0.89
N LYS A 278 7.02 -5.63 -1.92
CA LYS A 278 7.77 -6.90 -2.07
C LYS A 278 6.87 -8.17 -1.97
N LEU A 279 5.63 -8.09 -2.46
CA LEU A 279 4.69 -9.20 -2.43
C LEU A 279 4.88 -10.14 -3.62
N LYS A 280 4.86 -11.45 -3.33
CA LYS A 280 5.00 -12.54 -4.31
C LYS A 280 3.71 -12.75 -5.11
N MET A 281 3.83 -13.28 -6.31
CA MET A 281 2.73 -13.73 -7.16
C MET A 281 2.92 -15.21 -7.50
N ALA A 282 1.85 -15.99 -7.38
CA ALA A 282 1.86 -17.36 -7.84
C ALA A 282 1.88 -17.43 -9.38
N ARG A 283 2.35 -18.53 -9.96
CA ARG A 283 2.43 -18.69 -11.42
C ARG A 283 1.08 -18.50 -12.13
N GLY A 284 -0.02 -19.03 -11.57
CA GLY A 284 -1.37 -18.82 -12.12
C GLY A 284 -1.81 -17.34 -12.12
N GLU A 285 -1.42 -16.57 -11.10
CA GLU A 285 -1.65 -15.12 -11.04
C GLU A 285 -0.84 -14.38 -12.12
N VAL A 286 0.42 -14.77 -12.34
CA VAL A 286 1.28 -14.20 -13.40
C VAL A 286 0.74 -14.52 -14.79
N ASP A 287 0.35 -15.77 -15.03
CA ASP A 287 -0.18 -16.22 -16.32
C ASP A 287 -1.52 -15.54 -16.63
N ALA A 288 -2.42 -15.40 -15.65
CA ALA A 288 -3.67 -14.66 -15.78
C ALA A 288 -3.47 -13.16 -16.05
N ILE A 289 -2.52 -12.49 -15.38
CA ILE A 289 -2.17 -11.09 -15.67
C ILE A 289 -1.68 -10.95 -17.11
N ARG A 290 -0.81 -11.87 -17.58
CA ARG A 290 -0.29 -11.84 -18.95
C ARG A 290 -1.40 -11.98 -19.98
N GLN A 291 -2.34 -12.90 -19.75
CA GLN A 291 -3.53 -13.08 -20.59
C GLN A 291 -4.42 -11.83 -20.59
N ALA A 292 -4.76 -11.29 -19.41
CA ALA A 292 -5.62 -10.12 -19.29
C ALA A 292 -5.02 -8.84 -19.94
N ILE A 293 -3.68 -8.69 -19.91
CA ILE A 293 -2.95 -7.63 -20.63
C ILE A 293 -3.15 -7.75 -22.15
N GLN A 294 -3.07 -8.96 -22.69
CA GLN A 294 -3.23 -9.23 -24.12
C GLN A 294 -4.69 -9.03 -24.56
N GLU A 295 -5.64 -9.63 -23.83
CA GLU A 295 -7.08 -9.54 -24.10
C GLU A 295 -7.63 -8.10 -23.99
N SER A 296 -7.08 -7.30 -23.07
CA SER A 296 -7.48 -5.89 -22.89
C SER A 296 -6.68 -4.92 -23.78
N GLY A 297 -5.79 -5.41 -24.65
CA GLY A 297 -5.02 -4.58 -25.59
C GLY A 297 -4.08 -3.57 -24.91
N CYS A 298 -3.56 -3.89 -23.73
CA CYS A 298 -2.84 -2.91 -22.91
C CYS A 298 -1.45 -2.56 -23.48
N ASP A 299 -1.12 -1.27 -23.50
CA ASP A 299 0.22 -0.80 -23.87
C ASP A 299 1.25 -1.20 -22.80
N GLY A 300 1.97 -2.29 -23.06
CA GLY A 300 3.03 -2.80 -22.19
C GLY A 300 4.11 -1.76 -21.85
N ARG A 301 4.26 -0.68 -22.63
CA ARG A 301 5.18 0.42 -22.32
C ARG A 301 4.73 1.25 -21.11
N LYS A 302 3.45 1.21 -20.72
CA LYS A 302 2.93 1.91 -19.52
C LYS A 302 3.25 1.17 -18.22
N PHE A 303 3.52 -0.14 -18.29
CA PHE A 303 3.84 -1.00 -17.15
C PHE A 303 5.27 -0.78 -16.62
N ARG A 304 5.53 0.44 -16.13
CA ARG A 304 6.80 0.87 -15.58
C ARG A 304 6.61 1.66 -14.28
N MET A 305 7.63 1.65 -13.44
CA MET A 305 7.73 2.50 -12.25
C MET A 305 9.16 3.02 -12.16
N SER A 306 9.38 4.31 -11.89
CA SER A 306 10.76 4.80 -11.74
C SER A 306 11.38 4.28 -10.45
N SER A 307 12.69 4.02 -10.45
CA SER A 307 13.43 3.60 -9.24
C SER A 307 13.35 4.66 -8.15
N LEU A 308 13.27 5.95 -8.52
CA LEU A 308 13.02 7.07 -7.61
C LEU A 308 11.63 7.00 -6.97
N GLU A 309 10.58 6.74 -7.75
CA GLU A 309 9.21 6.61 -7.21
C GLU A 309 9.10 5.35 -6.32
N LEU A 310 9.75 4.24 -6.68
CA LEU A 310 9.78 3.05 -5.83
C LEU A 310 10.47 3.33 -4.49
N LYS A 311 11.62 4.00 -4.51
CA LYS A 311 12.34 4.45 -3.31
C LYS A 311 11.47 5.40 -2.48
N ARG A 312 10.79 6.37 -3.11
CA ARG A 312 9.87 7.31 -2.44
C ARG A 312 8.72 6.58 -1.75
N GLN A 313 8.04 5.65 -2.43
CA GLN A 313 6.92 4.90 -1.86
C GLN A 313 7.37 4.07 -0.65
N ARG A 314 8.53 3.39 -0.74
CA ARG A 314 9.12 2.62 0.37
C ARG A 314 9.56 3.49 1.55
N GLN A 315 10.16 4.65 1.28
CA GLN A 315 10.48 5.65 2.30
C GLN A 315 9.20 6.14 3.01
N MET A 316 8.12 6.41 2.27
CA MET A 316 6.83 6.77 2.87
C MET A 316 6.20 5.63 3.69
N ILE A 317 6.41 4.35 3.32
CA ILE A 317 5.99 3.20 4.16
C ILE A 317 6.77 3.20 5.48
N TYR A 318 8.09 3.39 5.41
CA TYR A 318 8.96 3.49 6.58
C TYR A 318 8.52 4.64 7.50
N GLU A 319 8.32 5.85 6.97
CA GLU A 319 7.90 7.03 7.75
C GLU A 319 6.54 6.84 8.43
N ASN A 320 5.57 6.22 7.76
CA ASN A 320 4.22 6.03 8.29
C ASN A 320 4.06 4.80 9.21
N ARG A 321 5.12 4.00 9.44
CA ARG A 321 5.03 2.75 10.23
C ARG A 321 4.50 2.93 11.65
N TYR A 322 4.77 4.09 12.25
CA TYR A 322 4.37 4.42 13.62
C TYR A 322 2.93 4.96 13.72
N ASN A 323 2.22 5.17 12.61
CA ASN A 323 0.80 5.47 12.64
C ASN A 323 -0.03 4.29 13.19
N CYS A 324 0.54 3.09 13.13
CA CYS A 324 -0.02 1.88 13.70
C CYS A 324 0.63 1.52 15.04
N PRO A 325 -0.15 1.22 16.09
CA PRO A 325 0.39 0.82 17.38
C PRO A 325 1.14 -0.52 17.26
N ALA A 326 2.23 -0.65 18.01
CA ALA A 326 2.80 -1.95 18.34
C ALA A 326 1.77 -2.80 19.13
N ARG A 327 1.96 -4.11 19.15
CA ARG A 327 1.06 -5.07 19.80
C ARG A 327 1.81 -6.00 20.73
#